data_AF-A0A8J2RHQ7-F1
#
_entry.id   AF-A0A8J2RHQ7-F1
#
_cell.length_a   1.000
_cell.length_b   1.000
_cell.length_c   1.000
_cell.angle_alpha   90.00
_cell.angle_beta   90.00
_cell.angle_gamma   90.00
#
_symmetry.space_group_name_H-M   'P 1'
#
loop_
_entity.id
_entity.type
_entity.pdbx_description
1 polymer ?
#
loop_
_entity_poly.entity_id
_entity_poly.type
_entity_poly.pdbx_seq_one_letter_code
_entity_poly.pdbx_strand_id
1 'polypeptide(L)'
;MTFDAANKSKIFTTQCFPLYSVLLAVNRTKLDWFRLSARGLELRILKTIPWNKVNVTILYVEWNHVPAGEAAAINRYMKKCGFTNYRQISPVIHNKKVNNYINTHFLKNIPFQSL
;
A
#
# COMPACT_ATOMS: atom_id res chain seq x y z
N MET A 1 -18.78 4.33 21.86
CA MET A 1 -18.51 5.75 21.54
C MET A 1 -19.54 6.18 20.52
N THR A 2 -20.52 6.98 20.93
CA THR A 2 -21.51 7.60 20.05
C THR A 2 -20.89 8.83 19.40
N PHE A 3 -21.04 8.97 18.09
CA PHE A 3 -20.59 10.14 17.35
C PHE A 3 -21.80 11.04 17.11
N ASP A 4 -21.95 12.09 17.92
CA ASP A 4 -23.02 13.07 17.76
C ASP A 4 -22.76 14.03 16.61
N ALA A 5 -23.84 14.37 15.91
CA ALA A 5 -23.90 15.08 14.63
C ALA A 5 -23.70 16.61 14.75
N ALA A 6 -22.63 17.05 15.41
CA ALA A 6 -22.15 18.44 15.37
C ALA A 6 -20.71 18.44 14.85
N ASN A 7 -20.55 18.30 13.54
CA ASN A 7 -19.27 18.04 12.86
C ASN A 7 -18.35 19.27 12.81
N LYS A 8 -17.72 19.61 13.94
CA LYS A 8 -16.46 20.37 13.95
C LYS A 8 -15.34 19.37 13.72
N SER A 9 -14.54 19.55 12.66
CA SER A 9 -13.41 18.68 12.35
C SER A 9 -12.39 18.70 13.50
N LYS A 10 -12.48 17.72 14.39
CA LYS A 10 -11.55 17.58 15.52
C LYS A 10 -10.20 17.15 14.96
N ILE A 11 -9.21 18.04 15.03
CA ILE A 11 -7.83 17.75 14.65
C ILE A 11 -7.22 16.89 15.77
N PHE A 12 -6.65 15.76 15.38
CA PHE A 12 -5.94 14.86 16.30
C PHE A 12 -4.48 14.76 15.87
N THR A 13 -3.57 14.99 16.81
CA THR A 13 -2.15 14.65 16.64
C THR A 13 -1.99 13.16 16.91
N THR A 14 -1.40 12.43 15.97
CA THR A 14 -1.11 11.00 16.12
C THR A 14 0.39 10.76 16.00
N GLN A 15 0.86 9.70 16.64
CA GLN A 15 2.23 9.24 16.47
C GLN A 15 2.31 8.33 15.23
N CYS A 16 3.25 8.64 14.34
CA CYS A 16 3.50 7.85 13.13
C CYS A 16 4.88 7.22 13.22
N PHE A 17 4.96 5.92 12.96
CA PHE A 17 6.23 5.20 12.89
C PHE A 17 6.43 4.60 11.50
N PRO A 18 7.68 4.57 10.98
CA PRO A 18 7.99 3.79 9.79
C PRO A 18 7.62 2.32 9.99
N LEU A 19 7.10 1.69 8.95
CA LEU A 19 6.75 0.26 8.98
C LEU A 19 7.93 -0.59 9.48
N TYR A 20 9.14 -0.31 9.03
CA TYR A 20 10.34 -1.05 9.44
C TYR A 20 10.59 -1.00 10.96
N SER A 21 10.28 0.11 11.62
CA SER A 21 10.41 0.23 13.08
C SER A 21 9.41 -0.68 13.80
N VAL A 22 8.16 -0.72 13.34
CA VAL A 22 7.11 -1.60 13.88
C VAL A 22 7.50 -3.07 13.70
N LEU A 23 8.01 -3.41 12.52
CA LEU A 23 8.49 -4.75 12.18
C LEU A 23 9.63 -5.23 13.08
N LEU A 24 10.61 -4.36 13.37
CA LEU A 24 11.69 -4.66 14.31
C LEU A 24 11.17 -4.89 15.73
N ALA A 25 10.20 -4.10 16.18
CA ALA A 25 9.62 -4.23 17.53
C ALA A 25 8.95 -5.59 17.76
N VAL A 26 8.41 -6.21 16.70
CA VAL A 26 7.79 -7.54 16.78
C VAL A 26 8.72 -8.67 16.31
N ASN A 27 10.01 -8.38 16.11
CA ASN A 27 11.03 -9.32 15.61
C ASN A 27 10.61 -10.05 14.32
N ARG A 28 10.02 -9.33 13.36
CA ARG A 28 9.62 -9.88 12.05
C ARG A 28 9.93 -8.90 10.94
N THR A 29 10.67 -9.34 9.92
CA THR A 29 10.94 -8.55 8.71
C THR A 29 10.36 -9.18 7.44
N LYS A 30 9.83 -10.40 7.54
CA LYS A 30 9.13 -11.11 6.47
C LYS A 30 7.62 -10.96 6.65
N LEU A 31 6.95 -10.54 5.59
CA LEU A 31 5.50 -10.41 5.47
C LEU A 31 5.04 -11.20 4.26
N ASP A 32 4.14 -12.16 4.46
CA ASP A 32 3.56 -12.89 3.32
C ASP A 32 2.56 -12.02 2.56
N TRP A 33 1.84 -11.16 3.28
CA TRP A 33 0.87 -10.22 2.70
C TRP A 33 0.91 -8.86 3.40
N PHE A 34 1.05 -7.79 2.61
CA PHE A 34 1.00 -6.41 3.10
C PHE A 34 0.02 -5.60 2.25
N ARG A 35 -1.01 -5.03 2.88
CA ARG A 35 -2.01 -4.16 2.25
C ARG A 35 -1.77 -2.71 2.65
N LEU A 36 -1.56 -1.84 1.66
CA LEU A 36 -1.42 -0.39 1.88
C LEU A 36 -2.65 0.35 1.33
N SER A 37 -3.33 1.07 2.22
CA SER A 37 -4.45 1.96 1.92
C SER A 37 -4.31 3.21 2.79
N ALA A 38 -3.78 4.29 2.22
CA ALA A 38 -3.39 5.50 2.95
C ALA A 38 -4.09 6.75 2.42
N ARG A 39 -5.12 6.57 1.59
CA ARG A 39 -5.95 7.62 0.98
C ARG A 39 -5.11 8.73 0.30
N GLY A 40 -4.21 8.34 -0.60
CA GLY A 40 -3.44 9.28 -1.44
C GLY A 40 -2.00 9.52 -0.99
N LEU A 41 -1.53 8.83 0.06
CA LEU A 41 -0.15 8.92 0.56
C LEU A 41 0.68 7.68 0.23
N GLU A 42 0.17 6.78 -0.59
CA GLU A 42 0.74 5.46 -0.86
C GLU A 42 2.19 5.57 -1.36
N LEU A 43 2.45 6.37 -2.39
CA LEU A 43 3.79 6.52 -2.95
C LEU A 43 4.79 7.08 -1.92
N ARG A 44 4.35 8.01 -1.08
CA ARG A 44 5.19 8.59 -0.02
C ARG A 44 5.57 7.53 1.00
N ILE A 45 4.61 6.72 1.45
CA ILE A 45 4.85 5.63 2.40
C ILE A 45 5.76 4.57 1.78
N LEU A 46 5.49 4.12 0.55
CA LEU A 46 6.30 3.11 -0.14
C LEU A 46 7.77 3.53 -0.26
N LYS A 47 8.05 4.83 -0.44
CA LYS A 47 9.41 5.38 -0.47
C LYS A 47 10.14 5.35 0.87
N THR A 48 9.42 5.28 1.99
CA THR A 48 10.03 5.19 3.32
C THR A 48 10.45 3.78 3.72
N ILE A 49 9.96 2.75 3.00
CA ILE A 49 10.22 1.36 3.34
C ILE A 49 11.60 0.94 2.81
N PRO A 50 12.51 0.47 3.66
CA PRO A 50 13.79 -0.07 3.23
C PRO A 50 13.60 -1.47 2.65
N TRP A 51 13.23 -1.57 1.37
CA TRP A 51 12.90 -2.84 0.69
C TRP A 51 14.03 -3.88 0.65
N ASN A 52 15.27 -3.46 0.93
CA ASN A 52 16.41 -4.36 1.13
C ASN A 52 16.43 -5.01 2.54
N LYS A 53 15.70 -4.45 3.50
CA LYS A 53 15.59 -4.94 4.89
C LYS A 53 14.22 -5.54 5.21
N VAL A 54 13.23 -5.33 4.34
CA VAL A 54 11.86 -5.84 4.47
C VAL A 54 11.55 -6.79 3.33
N ASN A 55 11.12 -8.00 3.66
CA ASN A 55 10.72 -9.00 2.68
C ASN A 55 9.20 -9.11 2.62
N VAL A 56 8.59 -8.76 1.49
CA VAL A 56 7.15 -8.86 1.28
C VAL A 56 6.88 -9.77 0.09
N THR A 57 6.10 -10.84 0.28
CA THR A 57 5.75 -11.76 -0.81
C THR A 57 4.68 -11.14 -1.71
N ILE A 58 3.54 -10.74 -1.12
CA ILE A 58 2.42 -10.10 -1.82
C ILE A 58 2.18 -8.70 -1.24
N LEU A 59 2.33 -7.68 -2.08
CA LEU A 59 2.02 -6.29 -1.74
C LEU A 59 0.76 -5.85 -2.49
N TYR A 60 -0.26 -5.45 -1.76
CA TYR A 60 -1.47 -4.82 -2.30
C TYR A 60 -1.41 -3.32 -2.05
N VAL A 61 -1.57 -2.52 -3.09
CA VAL A 61 -1.66 -1.06 -2.98
C VAL A 61 -2.98 -0.57 -3.55
N GLU A 62 -3.74 0.14 -2.72
CA GLU A 62 -4.98 0.82 -3.09
C GLU A 62 -4.67 2.27 -3.42
N TRP A 63 -4.91 2.68 -4.67
CA TRP A 63 -4.57 4.02 -5.15
C TRP A 63 -5.76 4.76 -5.76
N ASN A 64 -6.97 4.39 -5.36
CA ASN A 64 -8.22 5.06 -5.75
C ASN A 64 -8.30 6.54 -5.34
N HIS A 65 -7.47 6.97 -4.38
CA HIS A 65 -7.42 8.34 -3.87
C HIS A 65 -6.12 9.07 -4.26
N VAL A 66 -5.28 8.53 -5.14
CA VAL A 66 -4.05 9.22 -5.56
C VAL A 66 -4.33 10.21 -6.70
N PRO A 67 -3.58 11.34 -6.77
CA PRO A 67 -3.62 12.26 -7.89
C PRO A 67 -3.38 11.57 -9.25
N ALA A 68 -3.92 12.16 -10.32
CA ALA A 68 -3.70 11.68 -11.68
C ALA A 68 -2.19 11.53 -11.99
N GLY A 69 -1.79 10.36 -12.49
CA GLY A 69 -0.39 10.05 -12.78
C GLY A 69 0.41 9.38 -11.64
N GLU A 70 -0.07 9.44 -10.39
CA GLU A 70 0.62 8.78 -9.28
C GLU A 70 0.54 7.25 -9.35
N ALA A 71 -0.55 6.68 -9.88
CA ALA A 71 -0.63 5.23 -10.10
C ALA A 71 0.51 4.70 -11.00
N ALA A 72 0.85 5.45 -12.06
CA ALA A 72 1.99 5.13 -12.91
C ALA A 72 3.33 5.31 -12.17
N ALA A 73 3.44 6.31 -11.30
CA ALA A 73 4.62 6.52 -10.46
C ALA A 73 4.81 5.39 -9.43
N ILE A 74 3.74 4.91 -8.80
CA ILE A 74 3.76 3.74 -7.90
C ILE A 74 4.22 2.51 -8.67
N ASN A 75 3.62 2.21 -9.83
CA ASN A 75 4.04 1.08 -10.66
C ASN A 75 5.53 1.13 -11.04
N ARG A 76 6.02 2.29 -11.49
CA ARG A 76 7.45 2.48 -11.82
C ARG A 76 8.35 2.31 -10.60
N TYR A 77 7.96 2.87 -9.46
CA TYR A 77 8.72 2.77 -8.23
C TYR A 77 8.81 1.33 -7.72
N MET A 78 7.68 0.61 -7.67
CA MET A 78 7.65 -0.79 -7.23
C MET A 78 8.47 -1.69 -8.15
N LYS A 79 8.41 -1.46 -9.47
CA LYS A 79 9.28 -2.16 -10.43
C LYS A 79 10.77 -1.93 -10.13
N LYS A 80 11.17 -0.69 -9.83
CA LYS A 80 12.55 -0.36 -9.40
C LYS A 80 12.95 -1.08 -8.10
N CYS A 81 11.99 -1.33 -7.21
CA CYS A 81 12.19 -2.06 -5.96
C CYS A 81 12.16 -3.60 -6.11
N GLY A 82 12.09 -4.13 -7.33
CA GLY A 82 12.12 -5.58 -7.60
C GLY A 82 10.77 -6.28 -7.50
N PHE A 83 9.67 -5.51 -7.56
CA PHE A 83 8.32 -6.06 -7.61
C PHE A 83 7.76 -6.08 -9.02
N THR A 84 7.02 -7.13 -9.35
CA THR A 84 6.28 -7.27 -10.61
C THR A 84 4.79 -7.07 -10.35
N ASN A 85 4.13 -6.28 -11.20
CA ASN A 85 2.67 -6.16 -11.19
C ASN A 85 2.08 -7.51 -11.66
N TYR A 86 1.38 -8.20 -10.77
CA TYR A 86 0.76 -9.50 -11.05
C TYR A 86 -0.69 -9.35 -11.48
N ARG A 87 -1.43 -8.45 -10.82
CA ARG A 87 -2.85 -8.23 -11.13
C ARG A 87 -3.26 -6.81 -10.80
N GLN A 88 -3.76 -6.12 -11.80
CA GLN A 88 -4.52 -4.88 -11.62
C GLN A 88 -6.02 -5.21 -11.65
N ILE A 89 -6.74 -4.83 -10.61
CA ILE A 89 -8.19 -4.91 -10.58
C ILE A 89 -8.70 -3.51 -10.87
N SER A 90 -9.33 -3.35 -12.03
CA SER A 90 -9.98 -2.10 -12.45
C SER A 90 -11.37 -1.97 -11.79
N PRO A 91 -11.94 -0.75 -11.75
CA PRO A 91 -13.29 -0.53 -11.24
C PRO A 91 -14.27 -1.38 -12.03
N VAL A 92 -15.09 -2.17 -11.34
CA VAL A 92 -16.26 -2.82 -11.95
C VAL A 92 -17.43 -1.85 -11.80
N ILE A 93 -18.02 -1.42 -12.91
CA ILE A 93 -19.28 -0.66 -12.90
C ILE A 93 -20.39 -1.66 -12.63
N HIS A 94 -21.06 -1.56 -11.49
CA HIS A 94 -22.26 -2.33 -11.19
C HIS A 94 -23.40 -1.35 -10.89
N ASN A 95 -24.49 -1.39 -11.68
CA ASN A 95 -25.67 -0.53 -11.52
C ASN A 95 -25.36 0.98 -11.33
N LYS A 96 -24.56 1.57 -12.23
CA LYS A 96 -24.16 3.00 -12.21
C LYS A 96 -23.43 3.47 -10.93
N LYS A 97 -23.15 2.58 -9.97
CA LYS A 97 -22.20 2.83 -8.89
C LYS A 97 -20.82 2.39 -9.36
N VAL A 98 -19.90 3.36 -9.45
CA VAL A 98 -18.49 3.06 -9.70
C VAL A 98 -17.89 2.59 -8.38
N ASN A 99 -17.53 1.31 -8.30
CA ASN A 99 -16.66 0.85 -7.22
C ASN A 99 -15.24 1.28 -7.56
N ASN A 100 -14.80 2.43 -7.01
CA ASN A 100 -13.53 3.10 -7.34
C ASN A 100 -12.26 2.32 -6.96
N TYR A 101 -12.34 1.05 -6.55
CA TYR A 101 -11.20 0.27 -6.10
C TYR A 101 -10.31 -0.15 -7.27
N ILE A 102 -9.40 0.73 -7.69
CA ILE A 102 -8.27 0.34 -8.53
C ILE A 102 -7.17 -0.14 -7.61
N ASN A 103 -6.88 -1.44 -7.67
CA ASN A 103 -5.88 -2.06 -6.82
C ASN A 103 -4.86 -2.76 -7.68
N THR A 104 -3.60 -2.71 -7.24
CA THR A 104 -2.56 -3.55 -7.82
C THR A 104 -1.97 -4.47 -6.79
N HIS A 105 -1.88 -5.73 -7.20
CA HIS A 105 -1.13 -6.77 -6.52
C HIS A 105 0.26 -6.83 -7.15
N PHE A 106 1.26 -6.65 -6.31
CA PHE A 106 2.66 -6.77 -6.63
C PHE A 106 3.20 -8.06 -6.02
N LEU A 107 3.95 -8.83 -6.81
CA LEU A 107 4.73 -9.97 -6.34
C LEU A 107 6.20 -9.58 -6.32
N LYS A 108 6.90 -9.88 -5.23
CA LYS A 108 8.36 -9.70 -5.20
C LYS A 108 9.01 -10.79 -6.05
N ASN A 109 9.94 -10.40 -6.91
CA ASN A 109 10.71 -11.37 -7.67
C ASN A 109 11.63 -12.10 -6.69
N ILE A 110 11.27 -13.33 -6.31
CA ILE A 110 12.15 -14.20 -5.54
C ILE A 110 13.03 -14.91 -6.56
N PRO A 111 14.36 -14.72 -6.58
CA PRO A 111 15.22 -15.59 -7.36
C PRO A 111 14.99 -17.02 -6.86
N PHE A 112 14.74 -17.95 -7.79
CA PHE A 112 14.58 -19.36 -7.47
C PHE A 112 15.86 -19.82 -6.78
N GLN A 113 15.85 -19.93 -5.45
CA GLN A 113 16.91 -20.63 -4.74
C GLN A 113 16.58 -22.11 -4.90
N SER A 114 17.37 -22.81 -5.71
CA SER A 114 17.37 -24.26 -5.77
C SER A 114 17.50 -24.81 -4.36
N LEU A 115 16.55 -25.67 -3.98
CA LEU A 115 16.62 -26.50 -2.78
C LEU A 115 17.82 -27.45 -2.86
#